data_AF-A0A358FVI8-F1
#
_entry.id   AF-A0A358FVI8-F1
#
_cell.length_a   1.000
_cell.length_b   1.000
_cell.length_c   1.000
_cell.angle_alpha   90.00
_cell.angle_beta   90.00
_cell.angle_gamma   90.00
#
_symmetry.space_group_name_H-M   'P 1'
#
loop_
_entity.id
_entity.type
_entity.pdbx_description
1 polymer ?
#
loop_
_entity_poly.entity_id
_entity_poly.type
_entity_poly.pdbx_seq_one_letter_code
_entity_poly.pdbx_strand_id
1 'polypeptide(L)' 'SVDRALDVLSVAPGVELSDVPTPLEAAGRDPSYVGRVRRDPSIDDDRGLALFISNDNLRKGAALNAIQIAELLL' A
#
# COMPACT_ATOMS: atom_id res chain seq x y z
N SER A 1 -10.96 1.50 -12.52
CA SER A 1 -9.86 1.61 -13.50
C SER A 1 -8.54 1.76 -12.76
N VAL A 2 -7.40 1.65 -13.47
CA VAL A 2 -6.06 1.88 -12.88
C VAL A 2 -5.95 3.30 -12.34
N ASP A 3 -6.30 4.32 -13.13
CA ASP A 3 -6.24 5.73 -12.70
C ASP A 3 -7.07 5.98 -11.44
N ARG A 4 -8.29 5.43 -11.39
CA ARG A 4 -9.14 5.57 -10.21
C ARG A 4 -8.55 4.89 -8.97
N ALA A 5 -7.84 3.79 -9.14
CA ALA A 5 -7.15 3.13 -8.03
C ALA A 5 -5.97 3.99 -7.54
N LEU A 6 -5.19 4.58 -8.46
CA LEU A 6 -4.10 5.50 -8.12
C LEU A 6 -4.62 6.74 -7.38
N ASP A 7 -5.72 7.34 -7.85
CA ASP A 7 -6.35 8.49 -7.16
C ASP A 7 -6.69 8.15 -5.71
N VAL A 8 -7.36 7.01 -5.48
CA VAL A 8 -7.77 6.59 -4.13
C VAL A 8 -6.56 6.28 -3.26
N LEU A 9 -5.56 5.56 -3.79
CA LEU A 9 -4.35 5.19 -3.07
C LEU A 9 -3.48 6.41 -2.73
N SER A 10 -3.47 7.44 -3.58
CA SER A 10 -2.67 8.66 -3.37
C SER A 10 -3.06 9.48 -2.14
N VAL A 11 -4.31 9.33 -1.68
CA VAL A 11 -4.85 10.04 -0.51
C VAL A 11 -5.12 9.11 0.69
N ALA A 12 -4.84 7.81 0.55
CA ALA A 12 -5.11 6.84 1.60
C ALA A 12 -4.10 7.01 2.76
N PRO A 13 -4.55 7.19 4.01
CA PRO A 13 -3.64 7.31 5.15
C PRO A 13 -2.74 6.07 5.31
N GLY A 14 -1.44 6.30 5.48
CA GLY A 14 -0.44 5.22 5.64
C GLY A 14 -0.08 4.50 4.34
N VAL A 15 -0.47 5.02 3.18
CA VAL A 15 -0.12 4.52 1.86
C VAL A 15 0.68 5.58 1.10
N GLU A 16 1.71 5.16 0.38
CA GLU A 16 2.49 6.04 -0.50
C GLU A 16 2.64 5.38 -1.88
N LEU A 17 2.44 6.15 -2.95
CA LEU A 17 2.65 5.67 -4.31
C LEU A 17 4.15 5.61 -4.60
N SER A 18 4.62 4.49 -5.14
CA SER A 18 5.98 4.30 -5.65
C SER A 18 5.91 3.58 -6.99
N ASP A 19 6.65 4.06 -8.00
CA ASP A 19 6.63 3.45 -9.33
C ASP A 19 7.08 1.99 -9.28
N VAL A 20 8.10 1.69 -8.47
CA VAL A 20 8.64 0.34 -8.26
C VAL A 20 8.89 0.15 -6.76
N PRO A 21 7.89 -0.29 -5.98
CA PRO A 21 8.04 -0.47 -4.54
C PRO A 21 9.12 -1.51 -4.24
N THR A 22 10.03 -1.19 -3.32
CA THR A 22 11.08 -2.13 -2.90
C THR A 22 11.15 -2.30 -1.39
N PRO A 23 11.59 -3.47 -0.89
CA PRO A 23 11.79 -3.66 0.56
C PRO A 23 12.84 -2.70 1.15
N LEU A 24 13.84 -2.30 0.36
CA LEU A 24 14.87 -1.36 0.79
C LEU A 24 14.31 0.05 0.99
N GLU A 25 13.40 0.49 0.11
CA GLU A 25 12.66 1.74 0.27
C GLU A 25 11.76 1.69 1.52
N ALA A 26 11.11 0.55 1.74
CA ALA A 26 10.17 0.37 2.84
C ALA A 26 10.83 0.24 4.22
N ALA A 27 12.02 -0.36 4.30
CA ALA A 27 12.69 -0.65 5.57
C ALA A 27 12.94 0.62 6.40
N GLY A 28 12.53 0.59 7.66
CA GLY A 28 12.64 1.71 8.59
C GLY A 28 11.63 2.83 8.34
N ARG A 29 10.65 2.64 7.45
CA ARG A 29 9.59 3.61 7.17
C ARG A 29 8.22 3.06 7.56
N ASP A 30 7.29 3.98 7.74
CA ASP A 30 5.96 3.68 8.26
C ASP A 30 4.89 3.35 7.19
N PRO A 31 4.91 3.92 5.96
CA PRO A 31 3.85 3.65 4.99
C PRO A 31 4.02 2.30 4.29
N SER A 32 2.91 1.82 3.73
CA SER A 32 2.91 0.78 2.71
C SER A 32 3.10 1.41 1.34
N TYR A 33 4.21 1.08 0.67
CA TYR A 33 4.49 1.53 -0.69
C TYR A 33 3.73 0.66 -1.68
N VAL A 34 2.94 1.28 -2.56
CA VAL A 34 2.13 0.58 -3.56
C VAL A 34 2.46 1.10 -4.96
N GLY A 35 2.53 0.19 -5.92
CA GLY A 35 2.93 0.50 -7.28
C GLY A 35 2.61 -0.61 -8.26
N ARG A 36 3.09 -0.44 -9.48
CA ARG A 36 2.89 -1.40 -10.58
C ARG A 36 1.43 -1.78 -10.79
N VAL A 37 0.52 -0.83 -10.50
CA VAL A 37 -0.92 -1.02 -10.64
C VAL A 37 -1.26 -1.15 -12.11
N ARG A 38 -1.90 -2.25 -12.48
CA ARG A 38 -2.29 -2.56 -13.86
C ARG A 38 -3.61 -3.32 -13.86
N ARG A 39 -4.28 -3.32 -15.00
CA ARG A 39 -5.46 -4.18 -15.21
C ARG A 39 -5.01 -5.64 -15.23
N ASP A 40 -5.78 -6.48 -14.55
CA ASP A 40 -5.66 -7.93 -14.66
C ASP A 40 -6.59 -8.40 -15.81
N PRO A 41 -6.03 -8.91 -16.92
CA PRO A 41 -6.83 -9.34 -18.06
C PRO A 41 -7.57 -10.67 -17.83
N SER A 42 -7.31 -11.38 -16.73
CA SER A 42 -7.99 -12.63 -16.41
C SER A 42 -9.38 -12.44 -15.80
N ILE A 43 -9.75 -11.20 -15.48
CA ILE A 43 -11.02 -10.84 -14.85
C ILE A 43 -11.83 -9.96 -15.80
N ASP A 44 -13.05 -10.42 -16.11
CA ASP A 44 -13.97 -9.72 -16.99
C ASP A 44 -14.46 -8.37 -16.44
N ASP A 45 -15.02 -7.57 -17.35
CA ASP A 45 -15.66 -6.27 -17.09
C ASP A 45 -14.76 -5.27 -16.36
N ASP A 46 -13.46 -5.30 -16.64
CA ASP A 46 -12.50 -4.33 -16.12
C ASP A 46 -12.42 -4.27 -14.59
N ARG A 47 -12.87 -5.33 -13.90
CA ARG A 47 -12.91 -5.45 -12.44
C ARG A 47 -11.59 -5.94 -11.83
N GLY A 48 -10.68 -6.49 -12.65
CA GLY A 48 -9.39 -7.00 -12.19
C GLY A 48 -8.30 -5.95 -12.09
N LEU A 49 -7.57 -5.96 -10.98
CA LEU A 49 -6.33 -5.19 -10.80
C LEU A 49 -5.22 -6.09 -10.26
N ALA A 50 -4.03 -5.94 -10.81
CA ALA A 50 -2.79 -6.46 -10.23
C ALA A 50 -1.94 -5.29 -9.75
N LEU A 51 -1.37 -5.40 -8.55
CA LEU A 51 -0.55 -4.38 -7.91
C LEU A 51 0.57 -5.04 -7.10
N PHE A 52 1.61 -4.27 -6.81
CA PHE A 52 2.73 -4.71 -6.00
C PHE A 52 2.88 -3.79 -4.78
N ILE A 53 3.18 -4.38 -3.62
CA ILE A 53 3.27 -3.67 -2.35
C ILE A 53 4.56 -4.06 -1.62
N SER A 54 5.21 -3.09 -1.00
CA SER A 54 6.29 -3.32 -0.06
C SER A 54 6.12 -2.44 1.20
N ASN A 55 6.37 -3.02 2.38
CA ASN A 55 6.30 -2.32 3.66
C ASN A 55 7.29 -2.92 4.66
N ASP A 56 7.64 -2.18 5.70
CA ASP A 56 8.44 -2.70 6.81
C ASP A 56 7.59 -3.67 7.67
N ASN A 57 8.07 -4.91 7.81
CA ASN A 57 7.39 -5.98 8.52
C ASN A 57 7.51 -5.89 10.05
N LEU A 58 8.53 -5.21 10.58
CA LEU A 58 8.72 -5.01 12.01
C LEU A 58 7.98 -3.76 12.51
N ARG A 59 7.83 -2.75 11.65
CA ARG A 59 7.05 -1.53 11.94
C ARG A 59 5.57 -1.72 11.63
N LYS A 60 5.09 -1.30 10.46
CA LYS A 60 3.66 -1.34 10.13
C LYS A 60 3.11 -2.77 10.13
N GLY A 61 3.95 -3.77 9.84
CA GLY A 61 3.59 -5.18 9.97
C GLY A 61 3.47 -5.72 11.41
N ALA A 62 3.97 -4.99 12.42
CA ALA A 62 3.92 -5.42 13.82
C ALA A 62 3.85 -4.24 14.82
N ALA A 63 4.99 -3.64 15.17
CA ALA A 63 5.11 -2.73 16.32
C ALA A 63 4.31 -1.43 16.14
N LEU A 64 4.42 -0.78 14.98
CA LEU A 64 3.73 0.49 14.72
C LEU A 64 2.21 0.32 14.74
N ASN A 65 1.71 -0.79 14.19
CA ASN A 65 0.27 -1.03 14.17
C ASN A 65 -0.29 -1.24 15.58
N ALA A 66 0.45 -1.89 16.48
CA ALA A 66 0.06 -2.05 17.88
C ALA A 66 -0.02 -0.69 18.60
N ILE A 67 0.96 0.19 18.37
CA ILE A 67 0.96 1.55 18.93
C ILE A 67 -0.22 2.36 18.39
N GLN A 68 -0.46 2.35 17.08
CA GLN A 68 -1.57 3.08 16.46
C GLN A 68 -2.94 2.62 16.98
N ILE A 69 -3.11 1.32 17.26
CA ILE A 69 -4.33 0.82 17.92
C ILE A 69 -4.45 1.39 19.33
N ALA A 70 -3.36 1.41 20.10
CA ALA A 70 -3.36 1.98 21.44
C ALA A 70 -3.68 3.48 21.43
N GLU A 71 -3.14 4.25 20.46
CA GLU A 71 -3.42 5.67 20.28
C GLU A 71 -4.91 5.96 20.03
N LEU A 72 -5.62 5.06 19.34
CA LEU A 72 -7.06 5.22 19.08
C LEU A 72 -7.94 4.91 20.32
N LEU A 73 -7.37 4.31 21.36
CA LEU A 73 -8.08 3.94 22.60
C LEU A 73 -7.85 4.93 23.75
N LEU A 74 -6.97 5.91 23.56
CA LEU A 74 -6.63 6.96 24.52
C LEU A 74 -7.40 8.25 24.22
#